data_AF-A0A2D5V0L3-F1
#
_entry.id   AF-A0A2D5V0L3-F1
#
_cell.length_a   1.000
_cell.length_b   1.000
_cell.length_c   1.000
_cell.angle_alpha   90.00
_cell.angle_beta   90.00
_cell.angle_gamma   90.00
#
_symmetry.space_group_name_H-M   'P 1'
#
loop_
_entity.id
_entity.type
_entity.pdbx_description
1 polymer ?
#
loop_
_entity_poly.entity_id
_entity_poly.type
_entity_poly.pdbx_seq_one_letter_code
_entity_poly.pdbx_strand_id
1 'polypeptide(L)'
;MIKILIGFPTYDGQKYCADRFYTHLKQLEIPENTEIEIFIVDTSKTDDYANELKQKGFDVVKLPHIPNTMQNISQGRKRVREEALKRDADYLFFVDTDIMLPPNALKKLLNHNKDIINGLYLGILEFDGKKRVVPIAYAIVDQESVRHLTKKEVEQPQLMEIGAAGLGCTLITKQVLKKVDFSITREDNCNEDAGFYKDCRAHGFKIYLDTSIRCIHQDYPENDPRNNLFLFEQPNTSASFSYNL
;
A
#
# COMPACT_ATOMS: atom_id res chain seq x y z
N MET A 1 -17.85 3.63 17.76
CA MET A 1 -16.38 3.66 17.57
C MET A 1 -16.11 2.99 16.25
N ILE A 2 -15.35 3.62 15.35
CA ILE A 2 -14.97 3.04 14.06
C ILE A 2 -13.83 2.05 14.33
N LYS A 3 -13.96 0.81 13.86
CA LYS A 3 -12.91 -0.21 14.01
C LYS A 3 -12.10 -0.33 12.72
N ILE A 4 -10.79 -0.09 12.81
CA ILE A 4 -9.87 -0.20 11.67
C ILE A 4 -8.82 -1.26 11.96
N LEU A 5 -8.70 -2.24 11.07
CA LEU A 5 -7.56 -3.15 11.06
C LEU A 5 -6.47 -2.55 10.15
N ILE A 6 -5.30 -2.26 10.68
CA ILE A 6 -4.09 -2.02 9.87
C ILE A 6 -3.47 -3.39 9.59
N GLY A 7 -3.39 -3.76 8.32
CA GLY A 7 -3.02 -5.12 7.94
C GLY A 7 -2.02 -5.16 6.80
N PHE A 8 -1.01 -6.00 6.92
CA PHE A 8 0.03 -6.15 5.89
C PHE A 8 0.72 -7.51 5.93
N PRO A 9 1.04 -8.10 4.76
CA PRO A 9 1.97 -9.20 4.67
C PRO A 9 3.41 -8.71 4.76
N THR A 10 4.31 -9.55 5.25
CA THR A 10 5.74 -9.28 5.35
C THR A 10 6.56 -10.56 5.19
N TYR A 11 7.87 -10.39 5.05
CA TYR A 11 8.85 -11.47 5.09
C TYR A 11 10.21 -10.95 5.55
N ASP A 12 11.10 -11.86 5.94
CA ASP A 12 12.43 -11.59 6.49
C ASP A 12 13.34 -10.72 5.60
N GLY A 13 13.15 -10.74 4.28
CA GLY A 13 13.86 -9.86 3.36
C GLY A 13 13.46 -8.38 3.43
N GLN A 14 12.37 -8.02 4.10
CA GLN A 14 11.97 -6.63 4.36
C GLN A 14 12.50 -6.07 5.69
N LYS A 15 13.33 -6.83 6.42
CA LYS A 15 13.93 -6.33 7.67
C LYS A 15 14.71 -5.03 7.53
N TYR A 16 15.26 -4.75 6.34
CA TYR A 16 16.03 -3.53 6.07
C TYR A 16 15.21 -2.24 6.23
N CYS A 17 13.88 -2.29 6.10
CA CYS A 17 12.99 -1.14 6.22
C CYS A 17 12.01 -1.23 7.40
N ALA A 18 11.96 -2.37 8.10
CA ALA A 18 10.97 -2.65 9.14
C ALA A 18 10.95 -1.61 10.28
N ASP A 19 12.10 -1.21 10.82
CA ASP A 19 12.15 -0.26 11.94
C ASP A 19 11.64 1.14 11.53
N ARG A 20 12.01 1.59 10.32
CA ARG A 20 11.51 2.84 9.74
C ARG A 20 10.00 2.76 9.52
N PHE A 21 9.52 1.66 8.96
CA PHE A 21 8.09 1.41 8.76
C PHE A 21 7.30 1.48 10.07
N TYR A 22 7.74 0.77 11.12
CA TYR A 22 7.07 0.80 12.43
C TYR A 22 7.11 2.19 13.07
N THR A 23 8.17 2.97 12.83
CA THR A 23 8.24 4.37 13.27
C THR A 23 7.15 5.21 12.62
N HIS A 24 6.97 5.08 11.29
CA HIS A 24 5.91 5.77 10.57
C HIS A 24 4.50 5.32 10.99
N LEU A 25 4.28 4.02 11.23
CA LEU A 25 3.01 3.51 11.75
C LEU A 25 2.66 4.12 13.12
N LYS A 26 3.63 4.22 14.03
CA LYS A 26 3.44 4.82 15.37
C LYS A 26 3.14 6.31 15.32
N GLN A 27 3.54 7.00 14.26
CA GLN A 27 3.32 8.43 14.07
C GLN A 27 1.97 8.76 13.41
N LEU A 28 1.20 7.75 13.00
CA LEU A 28 -0.11 7.99 12.38
C LEU A 28 -1.02 8.77 13.33
N GLU A 29 -1.58 9.87 12.82
CA GLU A 29 -2.64 10.62 13.46
C GLU A 29 -3.92 9.78 13.44
N ILE A 30 -4.27 9.20 14.60
CA ILE A 30 -5.48 8.38 14.73
C ILE A 30 -6.70 9.31 14.90
N PRO A 31 -7.73 9.21 14.03
CA PRO A 31 -8.94 10.01 14.18
C PRO A 31 -9.66 9.72 15.48
N GLU A 32 -10.39 10.71 16.01
CA GLU A 32 -11.23 10.53 17.20
C GLU A 32 -12.24 9.39 17.00
N ASN A 33 -12.63 8.73 18.10
CA ASN A 33 -13.58 7.62 18.09
C ASN A 33 -13.19 6.44 17.20
N THR A 34 -11.88 6.24 16.96
CA THR A 34 -11.33 5.15 16.16
C THR A 34 -10.57 4.16 17.04
N GLU A 35 -10.87 2.88 16.89
CA GLU A 35 -10.11 1.76 17.44
C GLU A 35 -9.19 1.21 16.36
N ILE A 36 -7.92 1.00 16.70
CA ILE A 36 -6.89 0.48 15.79
C ILE A 36 -6.41 -0.87 16.30
N GLU A 37 -6.48 -1.86 15.43
CA GLU A 37 -5.77 -3.13 15.59
C GLU A 37 -4.71 -3.27 14.50
N ILE A 38 -3.56 -3.87 14.83
CA ILE A 38 -2.52 -4.19 13.85
C ILE A 38 -2.46 -5.70 13.71
N PHE A 39 -2.49 -6.20 12.47
CA PHE A 39 -2.37 -7.62 12.17
C PHE A 39 -1.34 -7.88 11.07
N ILE A 40 -0.38 -8.75 11.37
CA ILE A 40 0.76 -9.03 10.48
C ILE A 40 0.66 -10.45 9.96
N VAL A 41 0.91 -10.63 8.66
CA VAL A 41 1.06 -11.96 8.05
C VAL A 41 2.49 -12.17 7.61
N ASP A 42 3.23 -13.05 8.29
CA ASP A 42 4.58 -13.42 7.90
C ASP A 42 4.55 -14.58 6.89
N THR A 43 5.27 -14.40 5.78
CA THR A 43 5.39 -15.39 4.69
C THR A 43 6.85 -15.82 4.45
N SER A 44 7.73 -15.57 5.42
CA SER A 44 9.13 -15.99 5.42
C SER A 44 9.30 -17.50 5.27
N LYS A 45 10.48 -17.93 4.82
CA LYS A 45 10.80 -19.37 4.68
C LYS A 45 10.83 -20.10 6.01
N THR A 46 11.31 -19.45 7.06
CA THR A 46 11.36 -19.99 8.43
C THR A 46 10.42 -19.21 9.34
N ASP A 47 10.25 -19.70 10.57
CA ASP A 47 9.38 -19.07 11.57
C ASP A 47 10.11 -17.98 12.38
N ASP A 48 11.41 -17.77 12.13
CA ASP A 48 12.26 -16.89 12.94
C ASP A 48 11.73 -15.46 12.95
N TYR A 49 11.28 -14.95 11.80
CA TYR A 49 10.78 -13.59 11.70
C TYR A 49 9.42 -13.42 12.39
N ALA A 50 8.46 -14.33 12.17
CA ALA A 50 7.21 -14.34 12.93
C ALA A 50 7.45 -14.41 14.45
N ASN A 51 8.41 -15.22 14.90
CA ASN A 51 8.76 -15.32 16.31
C ASN A 51 9.36 -14.02 16.85
N GLU A 52 10.25 -13.37 16.11
CA GLU A 52 10.77 -12.04 16.45
C GLU A 52 9.64 -11.00 16.57
N LEU A 53 8.71 -10.96 15.62
CA LEU A 53 7.59 -10.03 15.64
C LEU A 53 6.64 -10.28 16.83
N LYS A 54 6.36 -11.55 17.16
CA LYS A 54 5.59 -11.92 18.35
C LYS A 54 6.29 -11.51 19.65
N GLN A 55 7.61 -11.67 19.73
CA GLN A 55 8.39 -11.20 20.89
C GLN A 55 8.33 -9.68 21.04
N LYS A 56 8.19 -8.93 19.94
CA LYS A 56 7.93 -7.48 19.95
C LYS A 56 6.48 -7.11 20.31
N GLY A 57 5.62 -8.09 20.56
CA GLY A 57 4.22 -7.90 20.98
C GLY A 57 3.23 -7.72 19.84
N PHE A 58 3.61 -7.97 18.60
CA PHE A 58 2.70 -7.90 17.46
C PHE A 58 1.80 -9.14 17.37
N ASP A 59 0.57 -8.93 16.92
CA ASP A 59 -0.35 -9.99 16.52
C ASP A 59 0.03 -10.47 15.10
N VAL A 60 0.62 -11.68 15.04
CA VAL A 60 1.28 -12.20 13.84
C VAL A 60 0.82 -13.62 13.56
N VAL A 61 0.42 -13.87 12.32
CA VAL A 61 0.21 -15.22 11.79
C VAL A 61 1.30 -15.56 10.78
N LYS A 62 1.88 -16.75 10.93
CA LYS A 62 2.80 -17.33 9.96
C LYS A 62 2.02 -18.14 8.94
N LEU A 63 2.26 -17.91 7.65
CA LEU A 63 1.80 -18.77 6.57
C LEU A 63 2.97 -19.58 5.98
N PRO A 64 2.70 -20.76 5.39
CA PRO A 64 3.71 -21.49 4.62
C PRO A 64 4.28 -20.63 3.49
N HIS A 65 5.59 -20.66 3.29
CA HIS A 65 6.22 -19.93 2.19
C HIS A 65 5.88 -20.56 0.84
N ILE A 66 5.43 -19.75 -0.11
CA ILE A 66 5.24 -20.16 -1.50
C ILE A 66 6.41 -19.62 -2.34
N PRO A 67 7.16 -20.46 -3.08
CA PRO A 67 8.31 -19.99 -3.88
C PRO A 67 7.94 -18.95 -4.96
N ASN A 68 6.72 -19.01 -5.49
CA ASN A 68 6.23 -17.99 -6.40
C ASN A 68 5.88 -16.72 -5.61
N THR A 69 6.62 -15.64 -5.84
CA THR A 69 6.48 -14.38 -5.11
C THR A 69 5.06 -13.81 -5.15
N MET A 70 4.42 -13.80 -6.32
CA MET A 70 3.07 -13.25 -6.45
C MET A 70 2.07 -14.06 -5.63
N GLN A 71 2.10 -15.39 -5.75
CA GLN A 71 1.27 -16.29 -4.94
C GLN A 71 1.53 -16.13 -3.45
N ASN A 72 2.78 -15.92 -3.06
CA ASN A 72 3.17 -15.69 -1.67
C ASN A 72 2.59 -14.37 -1.12
N ILE A 73 2.59 -13.30 -1.92
CA ILE A 73 1.99 -12.02 -1.55
C ILE A 73 0.46 -12.15 -1.48
N SER A 74 -0.17 -12.75 -2.51
CA SER A 74 -1.62 -12.92 -2.58
C SER A 74 -2.19 -13.72 -1.40
N GLN A 75 -1.55 -14.82 -0.99
CA GLN A 75 -2.01 -15.55 0.22
C GLN A 75 -1.96 -14.67 1.47
N GLY A 76 -0.92 -13.84 1.59
CA GLY A 76 -0.77 -12.91 2.70
C GLY A 76 -1.87 -11.86 2.72
N ARG A 77 -2.13 -11.24 1.55
CA ARG A 77 -3.19 -10.23 1.41
C ARG A 77 -4.58 -10.82 1.66
N LYS A 78 -4.84 -12.02 1.15
CA LYS A 78 -6.08 -12.76 1.42
C LYS A 78 -6.26 -13.03 2.92
N ARG A 79 -5.21 -13.48 3.60
CA ARG A 79 -5.25 -13.75 5.04
C ARG A 79 -5.52 -12.50 5.87
N VAL A 80 -4.93 -11.36 5.50
CA VAL A 80 -5.20 -10.05 6.12
C VAL A 80 -6.68 -9.67 5.97
N ARG A 81 -7.23 -9.80 4.75
CA ARG A 81 -8.66 -9.55 4.49
C ARG A 81 -9.56 -10.43 5.35
N GLU A 82 -9.26 -11.73 5.43
CA GLU A 82 -10.02 -12.69 6.23
C GLU A 82 -10.01 -12.30 7.72
N GLU A 83 -8.88 -11.85 8.26
CA GLU A 83 -8.84 -11.32 9.63
C GLU A 83 -9.67 -10.05 9.80
N ALA A 84 -9.62 -9.10 8.86
CA ALA A 84 -10.44 -7.89 8.93
C ALA A 84 -11.93 -8.23 9.05
N LEU A 85 -12.40 -9.17 8.22
CA LEU A 85 -13.78 -9.65 8.25
C LEU A 85 -14.10 -10.41 9.54
N LYS A 86 -13.20 -11.28 10.01
CA LYS A 86 -13.38 -12.05 11.25
C LYS A 86 -13.45 -11.17 12.49
N ARG A 87 -12.66 -10.08 12.52
CA ARG A 87 -12.63 -9.10 13.62
C ARG A 87 -13.74 -8.06 13.52
N ASP A 88 -14.61 -8.21 12.52
CA ASP A 88 -15.73 -7.34 12.22
C ASP A 88 -15.33 -5.87 11.97
N ALA A 89 -14.09 -5.63 11.50
CA ALA A 89 -13.57 -4.29 11.25
C ALA A 89 -14.41 -3.53 10.22
N ASP A 90 -14.64 -2.24 10.46
CA ASP A 90 -15.34 -1.33 9.54
C ASP A 90 -14.47 -1.01 8.32
N TYR A 91 -13.15 -0.93 8.55
CA TYR A 91 -12.17 -0.70 7.50
C TYR A 91 -10.95 -1.61 7.66
N LEU A 92 -10.35 -1.94 6.52
CA LEU A 92 -8.97 -2.42 6.42
C LEU A 92 -8.12 -1.28 5.88
N PHE A 93 -7.14 -0.82 6.65
CA PHE A 93 -6.06 0.02 6.15
C PHE A 93 -4.90 -0.89 5.72
N PHE A 94 -4.87 -1.19 4.43
CA PHE A 94 -3.83 -1.99 3.80
C PHE A 94 -2.58 -1.14 3.62
N VAL A 95 -1.44 -1.66 4.10
CA VAL A 95 -0.13 -1.01 4.00
C VAL A 95 0.90 -2.04 3.51
N ASP A 96 2.02 -1.60 2.96
CA ASP A 96 3.13 -2.47 2.59
C ASP A 96 4.36 -2.06 3.41
N THR A 97 5.16 -3.01 3.90
CA THR A 97 6.28 -2.76 4.85
C THR A 97 7.33 -1.78 4.30
N ASP A 98 7.48 -1.68 2.99
CA ASP A 98 8.39 -0.77 2.30
C ASP A 98 7.76 0.58 1.96
N ILE A 99 6.54 0.87 2.39
CA ILE A 99 5.85 2.14 2.15
C ILE A 99 5.76 2.96 3.44
N MET A 100 6.47 4.09 3.48
CA MET A 100 6.48 4.99 4.64
C MET A 100 5.34 6.00 4.51
N LEU A 101 4.38 5.91 5.44
CA LEU A 101 3.17 6.72 5.45
C LEU A 101 3.42 8.11 6.06
N PRO A 102 2.83 9.19 5.51
CA PRO A 102 2.81 10.46 6.23
C PRO A 102 1.89 10.36 7.47
N PRO A 103 2.17 11.07 8.57
CA PRO A 103 1.38 11.00 9.81
C PRO A 103 -0.13 11.19 9.61
N ASN A 104 -0.52 12.09 8.72
CA ASN A 104 -1.92 12.40 8.45
C ASN A 104 -2.62 11.48 7.42
N ALA A 105 -1.95 10.41 6.94
CA ALA A 105 -2.48 9.54 5.88
C ALA A 105 -3.85 8.95 6.25
N LEU A 106 -3.91 8.18 7.35
CA LEU A 106 -5.13 7.50 7.77
C LEU A 106 -6.30 8.47 7.99
N LYS A 107 -6.02 9.59 8.66
CA LYS A 107 -7.00 10.64 8.91
C LYS A 107 -7.55 11.26 7.63
N LYS A 108 -6.70 11.58 6.65
CA LYS A 108 -7.15 12.09 5.35
C LYS A 108 -7.97 11.06 4.60
N LEU A 109 -7.49 9.81 4.49
CA LEU A 109 -8.21 8.72 3.81
C LEU A 109 -9.60 8.52 4.40
N LEU A 110 -9.72 8.45 5.73
CA LEU A 110 -10.99 8.25 6.42
C LEU A 110 -11.96 9.42 6.19
N ASN A 111 -11.47 10.66 6.23
CA ASN A 111 -12.29 11.86 6.06
C ASN A 111 -12.94 11.99 4.67
N HIS A 112 -12.39 11.31 3.64
CA HIS A 112 -13.00 11.31 2.31
C HIS A 112 -14.27 10.46 2.19
N ASN A 113 -14.53 9.59 3.17
CA ASN A 113 -15.71 8.71 3.22
C ASN A 113 -15.92 7.94 1.90
N LYS A 114 -14.87 7.25 1.44
CA LYS A 114 -14.89 6.45 0.21
C LYS A 114 -14.77 4.96 0.54
N ASP A 115 -15.38 4.15 -0.30
CA ASP A 115 -15.31 2.70 -0.20
C ASP A 115 -13.88 2.16 -0.36
N ILE A 116 -13.14 2.78 -1.27
CA ILE A 116 -11.75 2.45 -1.61
C ILE A 116 -11.03 3.77 -1.89
N ILE A 117 -10.00 4.08 -1.11
CA ILE A 117 -9.19 5.27 -1.31
C ILE A 117 -7.71 5.01 -1.02
N ASN A 118 -6.87 5.60 -1.86
CA ASN A 118 -5.44 5.39 -1.91
C ASN A 118 -4.67 6.65 -1.57
N GLY A 119 -3.52 6.46 -0.93
CA GLY A 119 -2.39 7.39 -0.98
C GLY A 119 -1.52 7.11 -2.19
N LEU A 120 -0.58 8.01 -2.44
CA LEU A 120 0.26 8.04 -3.62
C LEU A 120 1.72 7.77 -3.26
N TYR A 121 2.36 6.86 -3.99
CA TYR A 121 3.81 6.67 -3.95
C TYR A 121 4.36 6.46 -5.35
N LEU A 122 5.67 6.68 -5.47
CA LEU A 122 6.43 6.38 -6.67
C LEU A 122 7.04 4.99 -6.57
N GLY A 123 7.19 4.31 -7.69
CA GLY A 123 7.91 3.04 -7.78
C GLY A 123 8.57 2.89 -9.15
N ILE A 124 9.32 1.80 -9.34
CA ILE A 124 10.02 1.51 -10.59
C ILE A 124 9.17 0.58 -11.45
N LEU A 125 8.85 1.02 -12.67
CA LEU A 125 8.23 0.17 -13.70
C LEU A 125 9.07 0.16 -14.97
N GLU A 126 8.96 -0.92 -15.73
CA GLU A 126 9.69 -1.08 -17.00
C GLU A 126 8.80 -0.70 -18.19
N PHE A 127 9.31 0.21 -19.03
CA PHE A 127 8.67 0.65 -20.26
C PHE A 127 9.69 0.55 -21.39
N ASP A 128 9.39 -0.27 -22.41
CA ASP A 128 10.25 -0.49 -23.58
C ASP A 128 11.68 -0.93 -23.19
N GLY A 129 11.79 -1.84 -22.21
CA GLY A 129 13.07 -2.30 -21.68
C GLY A 129 13.80 -1.28 -20.79
N LYS A 130 13.17 -0.15 -20.45
CA LYS A 130 13.76 0.90 -19.61
C LYS A 130 13.00 1.06 -18.30
N LYS A 131 13.71 0.94 -17.19
CA LYS A 131 13.20 1.25 -15.85
C LYS A 131 12.96 2.75 -15.70
N ARG A 132 11.77 3.13 -15.25
CA ARG A 132 11.37 4.52 -14.98
C ARG A 132 10.70 4.61 -13.64
N VAL A 133 10.95 5.71 -12.93
CA VAL A 133 10.24 6.01 -11.69
C VAL A 133 8.95 6.73 -12.02
N VAL A 134 7.82 6.12 -11.65
CA VAL A 134 6.48 6.58 -12.00
C VAL A 134 5.53 6.44 -10.81
N PRO A 135 4.42 7.19 -10.78
CA PRO A 135 3.34 6.95 -9.84
C PRO A 135 2.81 5.51 -9.93
N ILE A 136 2.66 4.83 -8.80
CA ILE A 136 1.97 3.52 -8.74
C ILE A 136 0.47 3.76 -8.62
N ALA A 137 -0.08 4.39 -9.65
CA ALA A 137 -1.49 4.72 -9.79
C ALA A 137 -1.88 4.78 -11.28
N TYR A 138 -3.12 4.43 -11.58
CA TYR A 138 -3.56 4.17 -12.95
C TYR A 138 -4.90 4.84 -13.24
N ALA A 139 -4.98 5.58 -14.33
CA ALA A 139 -6.23 6.17 -14.83
C ALA A 139 -7.10 5.11 -15.52
N ILE A 140 -8.41 5.30 -15.44
CA ILE A 140 -9.38 4.53 -16.21
C ILE A 140 -9.25 4.91 -17.68
N VAL A 141 -9.18 3.91 -18.57
CA VAL A 141 -9.30 4.12 -20.02
C VAL A 141 -10.69 3.70 -20.47
N ASP A 142 -11.09 2.48 -20.13
CA ASP A 142 -12.42 1.93 -20.34
C ASP A 142 -12.76 0.93 -19.22
N GLN A 143 -13.85 0.15 -19.36
CA GLN A 143 -14.28 -0.82 -18.34
C GLN A 143 -13.22 -1.89 -18.02
N GLU A 144 -12.44 -2.31 -19.01
CA GLU A 144 -11.49 -3.43 -18.90
C GLU A 144 -10.03 -2.95 -18.79
N SER A 145 -9.74 -1.71 -19.21
CA SER A 145 -8.37 -1.23 -19.33
C SER A 145 -8.06 -0.01 -18.47
N VAL A 146 -6.80 0.07 -18.06
CA VAL A 146 -6.22 1.17 -17.28
C VAL A 146 -4.88 1.57 -17.89
N ARG A 147 -4.44 2.80 -17.64
CA ARG A 147 -3.10 3.28 -18.02
C ARG A 147 -2.39 3.90 -16.82
N HIS A 148 -1.07 3.90 -16.81
CA HIS A 148 -0.32 4.61 -15.76
C HIS A 148 -0.66 6.11 -15.76
N LEU A 149 -0.77 6.67 -14.56
CA LEU A 149 -0.75 8.11 -14.36
C LEU A 149 0.69 8.62 -14.50
N THR A 150 0.84 9.77 -15.14
CA THR A 150 2.11 10.48 -15.26
C THR A 150 2.37 11.31 -13.99
N LYS A 151 3.65 11.64 -13.73
CA LYS A 151 4.00 12.55 -12.62
C LYS A 151 3.26 13.89 -12.69
N LYS A 152 3.07 14.42 -13.90
CA LYS A 152 2.34 15.67 -14.13
C LYS A 152 0.87 15.59 -13.71
N GLU A 153 0.21 14.46 -13.96
CA GLU A 153 -1.21 14.27 -13.59
C GLU A 153 -1.42 14.23 -12.07
N VAL A 154 -0.41 13.81 -11.30
CA VAL A 154 -0.48 13.69 -9.84
C VAL A 154 0.33 14.76 -9.10
N GLU A 155 0.87 15.73 -9.83
CA GLU A 155 1.75 16.77 -9.30
C GLU A 155 1.02 17.69 -8.32
N GLN A 156 -0.24 18.02 -8.61
CA GLN A 156 -1.05 18.89 -7.77
C GLN A 156 -1.92 18.08 -6.80
N PRO A 157 -2.06 18.53 -5.53
CA PRO A 157 -3.01 17.96 -4.57
C PRO A 157 -4.44 17.95 -5.11
N GLN A 158 -5.03 16.78 -5.22
CA GLN A 158 -6.41 16.58 -5.67
C GLN A 158 -6.94 15.22 -5.22
N LEU A 159 -8.27 15.13 -5.16
CA LEU A 159 -8.99 13.86 -5.08
C LEU A 159 -9.44 13.48 -6.50
N MET A 160 -9.08 12.29 -6.97
CA MET A 160 -9.44 11.81 -8.30
C MET A 160 -9.93 10.37 -8.29
N GLU A 161 -10.86 10.05 -9.20
CA GLU A 161 -11.26 8.67 -9.49
C GLU A 161 -10.20 8.03 -10.38
N ILE A 162 -9.78 6.81 -10.05
CA ILE A 162 -8.73 6.05 -10.71
C ILE A 162 -9.19 4.62 -11.00
N GLY A 163 -8.45 3.90 -11.84
CA GLY A 163 -8.77 2.52 -12.22
C GLY A 163 -8.06 1.47 -11.37
N ALA A 164 -6.86 1.79 -10.87
CA ALA A 164 -6.07 0.94 -9.98
C ALA A 164 -4.97 1.76 -9.30
N ALA A 165 -4.40 1.21 -8.24
CA ALA A 165 -3.19 1.71 -7.56
C ALA A 165 -2.37 0.51 -7.06
N GLY A 166 -1.30 0.76 -6.33
CA GLY A 166 -0.73 -0.26 -5.46
C GLY A 166 -1.43 -0.27 -4.09
N LEU A 167 -1.33 -1.36 -3.34
CA LEU A 167 -2.08 -1.50 -2.08
C LEU A 167 -1.41 -0.87 -0.86
N GLY A 168 -0.15 -0.42 -0.94
CA GLY A 168 0.68 -0.04 0.20
C GLY A 168 0.26 1.21 0.99
N CYS A 169 -0.80 1.91 0.57
CA CYS A 169 -1.48 2.93 1.37
C CYS A 169 -2.95 3.00 0.96
N THR A 170 -3.74 1.99 1.31
CA THR A 170 -5.13 1.85 0.83
C THR A 170 -6.11 1.63 1.97
N LEU A 171 -7.11 2.50 2.10
CA LEU A 171 -8.23 2.29 3.02
C LEU A 171 -9.41 1.68 2.28
N ILE A 172 -9.90 0.54 2.77
CA ILE A 172 -10.94 -0.27 2.14
C ILE A 172 -12.05 -0.53 3.16
N THR A 173 -13.29 -0.24 2.79
CA THR A 173 -14.46 -0.53 3.63
C THR A 173 -14.76 -2.03 3.71
N LYS A 174 -15.36 -2.44 4.83
CA LYS A 174 -15.89 -3.79 5.06
C LYS A 174 -16.81 -4.28 3.94
N GLN A 175 -17.62 -3.39 3.34
CA GLN A 175 -18.54 -3.78 2.27
C GLN A 175 -17.82 -4.20 0.99
N VAL A 176 -16.69 -3.60 0.67
CA VAL A 176 -15.82 -4.03 -0.43
C VAL A 176 -15.18 -5.38 -0.07
N LEU A 177 -14.63 -5.50 1.13
CA LEU A 177 -13.98 -6.74 1.59
C LEU A 177 -14.94 -7.93 1.56
N LYS A 178 -16.24 -7.74 1.84
CA LYS A 178 -17.24 -8.81 1.75
C LYS A 178 -17.50 -9.31 0.33
N LYS A 179 -17.25 -8.48 -0.69
CA LYS A 179 -17.55 -8.80 -2.10
C LYS A 179 -16.34 -9.19 -2.93
N VAL A 180 -15.16 -8.67 -2.60
CA VAL A 180 -13.94 -8.82 -3.41
C VAL A 180 -12.86 -9.55 -2.61
N ASP A 181 -12.18 -10.51 -3.24
CA ASP A 181 -11.06 -11.27 -2.66
C ASP A 181 -9.71 -10.87 -3.29
N PHE A 182 -8.60 -11.23 -2.64
CA PHE A 182 -7.23 -10.97 -3.13
C PHE A 182 -6.65 -12.20 -3.84
N SER A 183 -7.30 -12.66 -4.91
CA SER A 183 -6.95 -13.91 -5.60
C SER A 183 -6.19 -13.69 -6.91
N ILE A 184 -5.19 -14.52 -7.20
CA ILE A 184 -4.50 -14.56 -8.51
C ILE A 184 -5.23 -15.51 -9.48
N THR A 185 -6.55 -15.69 -9.34
CA THR A 185 -7.29 -16.71 -10.12
C THR A 185 -7.44 -16.38 -11.60
N ARG A 186 -6.69 -15.41 -12.12
CA ARG A 186 -6.82 -15.00 -13.50
C ARG A 186 -5.68 -15.59 -14.33
N GLU A 187 -6.07 -16.15 -15.47
CA GLU A 187 -5.20 -16.56 -16.57
C GLU A 187 -4.50 -15.35 -17.24
N ASP A 188 -4.86 -14.12 -16.83
CA ASP A 188 -4.13 -12.92 -17.19
C ASP A 188 -2.94 -12.76 -16.23
N ASN A 189 -1.74 -12.51 -16.75
CA ASN A 189 -0.51 -12.26 -15.97
C ASN A 189 -0.58 -10.93 -15.19
N CYS A 190 -1.73 -10.58 -14.60
CA CYS A 190 -1.93 -9.39 -13.79
C CYS A 190 -1.33 -9.60 -12.41
N ASN A 191 -0.66 -8.57 -11.90
CA ASN A 191 -0.30 -8.49 -10.49
C ASN A 191 -1.56 -8.52 -9.61
N GLU A 192 -1.44 -9.03 -8.39
CA GLU A 192 -2.55 -9.25 -7.46
C GLU A 192 -3.32 -7.95 -7.13
N ASP A 193 -2.60 -6.83 -7.04
CA ASP A 193 -3.19 -5.50 -6.82
C ASP A 193 -4.14 -5.12 -7.97
N ALA A 194 -3.68 -5.28 -9.22
CA ALA A 194 -4.46 -4.97 -10.40
C ALA A 194 -5.69 -5.89 -10.51
N GLY A 195 -5.53 -7.18 -10.16
CA GLY A 195 -6.64 -8.14 -10.07
C GLY A 195 -7.72 -7.68 -9.08
N PHE A 196 -7.32 -7.27 -7.87
CA PHE A 196 -8.23 -6.76 -6.85
C PHE A 196 -9.02 -5.53 -7.33
N TYR A 197 -8.34 -4.54 -7.91
CA TYR A 197 -9.02 -3.33 -8.39
C TYR A 197 -9.94 -3.59 -9.58
N LYS A 198 -9.57 -4.49 -10.49
CA LYS A 198 -10.44 -4.94 -11.58
C LYS A 198 -11.71 -5.59 -11.03
N ASP A 199 -11.61 -6.43 -10.01
CA ASP A 199 -12.78 -7.05 -9.36
C ASP A 199 -13.65 -6.03 -8.63
N CYS A 200 -13.04 -5.04 -7.97
CA CYS A 200 -13.78 -3.94 -7.35
C CYS A 200 -14.63 -3.19 -8.37
N ARG A 201 -14.05 -2.85 -9.52
CA ARG A 201 -14.74 -2.16 -10.62
C ARG A 201 -15.86 -3.01 -11.21
N ALA A 202 -15.63 -4.31 -11.40
CA ALA A 202 -16.65 -5.25 -11.87
C ALA A 202 -17.85 -5.36 -10.91
N HIS A 203 -17.64 -5.12 -9.61
CA HIS A 203 -18.71 -5.04 -8.60
C HIS A 203 -19.32 -3.63 -8.46
N GLY A 204 -18.96 -2.68 -9.34
CA GLY A 204 -19.49 -1.32 -9.36
C GLY A 204 -18.87 -0.38 -8.33
N PHE A 205 -17.79 -0.78 -7.65
CA PHE A 205 -17.08 0.12 -6.73
C PHE A 205 -16.21 1.11 -7.51
N LYS A 206 -16.16 2.33 -6.98
CA LYS A 206 -15.26 3.39 -7.46
C LYS A 206 -14.00 3.42 -6.61
N ILE A 207 -12.86 3.64 -7.26
CA ILE A 207 -11.55 3.69 -6.63
C ILE A 207 -11.07 5.14 -6.67
N TYR A 208 -10.60 5.64 -5.53
CA TYR A 208 -10.15 7.02 -5.41
C TYR A 208 -8.68 7.11 -5.01
N LEU A 209 -8.06 8.23 -5.38
CA LEU A 209 -6.70 8.61 -5.01
C LEU A 209 -6.71 10.04 -4.47
N ASP A 210 -6.10 10.24 -3.30
CA ASP A 210 -5.75 11.57 -2.80
C ASP A 210 -4.25 11.82 -3.07
N THR A 211 -3.93 12.62 -4.07
CA THR A 211 -2.55 12.90 -4.49
C THR A 211 -1.79 13.79 -3.49
N SER A 212 -2.48 14.33 -2.47
CA SER A 212 -1.87 15.07 -1.36
C SER A 212 -1.29 14.15 -0.27
N ILE A 213 -1.62 12.86 -0.30
CA ILE A 213 -1.07 11.84 0.60
C ILE A 213 0.12 11.19 -0.12
N ARG A 214 1.33 11.69 0.15
CA ARG A 214 2.55 11.24 -0.52
C ARG A 214 3.35 10.34 0.41
N CYS A 215 3.36 9.05 0.12
CA CYS A 215 4.15 8.05 0.82
C CYS A 215 5.53 7.92 0.15
N ILE A 216 6.51 7.43 0.91
CA ILE A 216 7.86 7.15 0.41
C ILE A 216 7.98 5.65 0.19
N HIS A 217 8.43 5.23 -1.00
CA HIS A 217 8.81 3.84 -1.24
C HIS A 217 10.28 3.63 -0.84
N GLN A 218 10.50 2.75 0.13
CA GLN A 218 11.79 2.40 0.70
C GLN A 218 12.33 1.12 0.05
N ASP A 219 12.77 1.20 -1.21
CA ASP A 219 13.25 0.04 -1.99
C ASP A 219 14.69 -0.41 -1.63
N TYR A 220 15.44 0.48 -0.98
CA TYR A 220 16.84 0.26 -0.57
C TYR A 220 16.99 0.42 0.95
N PRO A 221 18.13 0.06 1.58
CA PRO A 221 18.40 0.41 2.97
C PRO A 221 18.21 1.92 3.24
N GLU A 222 17.80 2.29 4.45
CA GLU A 222 17.37 3.65 4.80
C GLU A 222 18.35 4.76 4.35
N ASN A 223 19.65 4.52 4.52
CA ASN A 223 20.71 5.49 4.20
C ASN A 223 21.16 5.47 2.73
N ASP A 224 20.53 4.68 1.87
CA ASP A 224 20.88 4.61 0.46
C ASP A 224 20.34 5.83 -0.32
N PRO A 225 21.20 6.60 -1.01
CA PRO A 225 20.79 7.81 -1.72
C PRO A 225 19.81 7.53 -2.88
N ARG A 226 19.72 6.29 -3.37
CA ARG A 226 18.75 5.91 -4.42
C ARG A 226 17.30 6.05 -3.96
N ASN A 227 17.04 6.04 -2.65
CA ASN A 227 15.69 6.30 -2.14
C ASN A 227 15.17 7.71 -2.50
N ASN A 228 16.07 8.66 -2.79
CA ASN A 228 15.70 10.01 -3.24
C ASN A 228 14.92 10.00 -4.56
N LEU A 229 15.05 8.94 -5.36
CA LEU A 229 14.30 8.78 -6.61
C LEU A 229 12.79 8.64 -6.37
N PHE A 230 12.38 8.15 -5.19
CA PHE A 230 10.98 7.91 -4.83
C PHE A 230 10.35 9.09 -4.09
N LEU A 231 11.09 10.18 -3.91
CA LEU A 231 10.55 11.41 -3.37
C LEU A 231 9.83 12.17 -4.48
N PHE A 232 8.63 12.68 -4.17
CA PHE A 232 8.04 13.71 -5.02
C PHE A 232 8.88 14.98 -4.92
N GLU A 233 9.18 15.59 -6.06
CA GLU A 233 9.82 16.90 -6.09
C GLU A 233 8.99 17.86 -5.24
N GLN A 234 9.62 18.45 -4.23
CA GLN A 234 8.99 19.52 -3.47
C GLN A 234 8.78 20.67 -4.46
N PRO A 235 7.58 21.28 -4.53
CA PRO A 235 7.39 22.46 -5.36
C PRO A 235 8.45 23.47 -4.96
N ASN A 236 9.31 23.87 -5.90
CA ASN A 236 10.50 24.71 -5.70
C ASN A 236 10.31 25.75 -4.59
N THR A 237 10.72 25.43 -3.37
CA THR A 237 11.14 26.45 -2.42
C THR A 237 12.52 26.85 -2.87
N SER A 238 12.60 27.93 -3.62
CA SER A 238 13.82 28.57 -4.12
C SER A 238 15.06 28.37 -3.23
N ALA A 239 16.13 27.78 -3.79
CA ALA A 239 17.54 28.24 -3.72
C ALA A 239 18.56 27.08 -3.70
N SER A 240 19.33 27.01 -4.78
CA SER A 240 20.75 26.63 -4.92
C SER A 240 21.37 25.55 -4.01
N PHE A 241 21.79 24.45 -4.63
CA PHE A 241 23.03 23.76 -4.24
C PHE A 241 23.95 23.65 -5.46
N SER A 242 24.94 24.54 -5.51
CA SER A 242 26.15 24.34 -6.32
C SER A 242 27.06 23.38 -5.57
N TYR A 243 27.40 22.24 -6.18
CA TYR A 243 28.51 21.42 -5.72
C TYR A 243 29.79 21.89 -6.42
N ASN A 244 30.79 22.27 -5.62
CA ASN A 244 32.18 22.21 -6.06
C ASN A 244 32.81 20.96 -5.43
N LEU A 245 33.66 20.32 -6.24
CA LEU A 245 34.43 19.11 -5.95
C LEU A 245 35.24 19.19 -4.65
#